data_AF-A0A7Y4SV26-F1
#
_entry.id   AF-A0A7Y4SV26-F1
#
_cell.length_a   1.000
_cell.length_b   1.000
_cell.length_c   1.000
_cell.angle_alpha   90.00
_cell.angle_beta   90.00
_cell.angle_gamma   90.00
#
_symmetry.space_group_name_H-M   'P 1'
#
loop_
_entity.id
_entity.type
_entity.pdbx_description
1 polymer ?
#
loop_
_entity_poly.entity_id
_entity_poly.type
_entity_poly.pdbx_seq_one_letter_code
_entity_poly.pdbx_strand_id
1 'polypeptide(L)'
;MAASSGVHTAEDALKLLLVGADAVMATSSVLKRGPAHFTRMQAGIRTWMELHASIEQLKGSLSRENCPDPSAYERANYMRSLISYTGRFI
;
A
#
# COMPACT_ATOMS: atom_id res chain seq x y z
N MET A 1 -11.79 -5.81 6.19
CA MET A 1 -10.59 -6.66 6.27
C MET A 1 -9.38 -5.83 6.70
N ALA A 2 -8.48 -6.39 7.51
CA ALA A 2 -7.27 -5.70 7.96
C ALA A 2 -6.02 -6.36 7.38
N ALA A 3 -5.12 -5.57 6.80
CA ALA A 3 -3.85 -6.05 6.28
C ALA A 3 -2.74 -5.92 7.35
N SER A 4 -1.92 -6.96 7.48
CA SER A 4 -0.79 -7.03 8.40
C SER A 4 0.44 -7.59 7.70
N SER A 5 1.60 -7.45 8.34
CA SER A 5 2.93 -7.77 7.80
C SER A 5 3.45 -6.76 6.76
N GLY A 6 4.77 -6.53 6.77
CA GLY A 6 5.46 -5.68 5.79
C GLY A 6 5.23 -4.16 5.90
N VAL A 7 4.51 -3.68 6.91
CA VAL A 7 4.21 -2.25 7.08
C VAL A 7 5.32 -1.54 7.84
N HIS A 8 6.24 -0.93 7.09
CA HIS A 8 7.37 -0.20 7.66
C HIS A 8 7.28 1.31 7.47
N THR A 9 6.54 1.77 6.46
CA THR A 9 6.38 3.19 6.12
C THR A 9 4.92 3.58 5.86
N ALA A 10 4.68 4.89 5.67
CA ALA A 10 3.38 5.42 5.26
C ALA A 10 2.95 4.89 3.89
N GLU A 11 3.91 4.75 2.96
CA GLU A 11 3.68 4.23 1.61
C GLU A 11 3.27 2.76 1.62
N ASP A 12 3.85 1.94 2.50
CA ASP A 12 3.44 0.53 2.66
C ASP A 12 1.98 0.45 3.14
N ALA A 13 1.62 1.29 4.12
CA ALA A 13 0.26 1.36 4.63
C ALA A 13 -0.72 1.86 3.56
N LEU A 14 -0.35 2.91 2.82
CA LEU A 14 -1.14 3.42 1.71
C LEU A 14 -1.41 2.33 0.67
N LYS A 15 -0.37 1.62 0.19
CA LYS A 15 -0.56 0.54 -0.80
C LYS A 15 -1.61 -0.48 -0.36
N LEU A 16 -1.60 -0.87 0.91
CA LEU A 16 -2.57 -1.81 1.46
C LEU A 16 -3.98 -1.22 1.50
N LEU A 17 -4.12 0.05 1.89
CA LEU A 17 -5.40 0.77 1.83
C LEU A 17 -5.93 0.88 0.39
N LEU A 18 -5.05 1.14 -0.58
CA LEU A 18 -5.42 1.30 -1.99
C LEU A 18 -5.91 0.01 -2.65
N VAL A 19 -5.36 -1.14 -2.25
CA VAL A 19 -5.85 -2.45 -2.72
C VAL A 19 -7.09 -2.94 -1.98
N GLY A 20 -7.67 -2.12 -1.09
CA GLY A 20 -8.96 -2.36 -0.45
C GLY A 20 -8.90 -2.79 1.01
N ALA A 21 -7.77 -2.66 1.70
CA ALA A 21 -7.74 -2.88 3.15
C ALA A 21 -8.53 -1.78 3.88
N ASP A 22 -9.32 -2.18 4.89
CA ASP A 22 -10.05 -1.24 5.76
C ASP A 22 -9.18 -0.75 6.92
N ALA A 23 -8.19 -1.54 7.31
CA ALA A 23 -7.24 -1.21 8.36
C ALA A 23 -5.87 -1.81 8.06
N VAL A 24 -4.81 -1.18 8.59
CA VAL A 24 -3.42 -1.61 8.45
C VAL A 24 -2.77 -1.76 9.82
N MET A 25 -2.10 -2.89 10.05
CA MET A 25 -1.42 -3.20 11.31
C MET A 25 0.10 -3.18 11.15
N ALA A 26 0.79 -2.42 12.02
CA ALA A 26 2.24 -2.28 12.03
C ALA A 26 2.82 -2.59 13.42
N THR A 27 3.64 -3.63 13.53
CA THR A 27 4.21 -4.11 14.81
C THR A 27 5.73 -3.98 14.84
N SER A 28 6.44 -4.69 13.96
CA SER A 28 7.90 -4.76 13.97
C SER A 28 8.57 -3.41 13.70
N SER A 29 7.95 -2.56 12.87
CA SER A 29 8.42 -1.21 12.58
C SER A 29 8.33 -0.28 13.80
N VAL A 30 7.29 -0.44 14.60
CA VAL A 30 7.06 0.33 15.82
C VAL A 30 7.97 -0.15 16.94
N LEU A 31 8.12 -1.46 17.13
CA LEU A 31 9.06 -2.02 18.12
C LEU A 31 10.49 -1.53 17.89
N LYS A 32 10.93 -1.42 16.62
CA LYS A 32 12.29 -0.97 16.28
C LYS A 32 12.48 0.56 16.35
N ARG A 33 11.44 1.36 16.12
CA ARG A 33 11.54 2.82 15.92
C ARG A 33 10.84 3.65 16.99
N GLY A 34 10.23 2.99 17.97
CA GLY A 34 9.43 3.58 19.03
C GLY A 34 8.02 3.98 18.59
N PRO A 35 7.15 4.30 19.57
CA PRO A 35 5.74 4.64 19.34
C PRO A 35 5.53 5.89 18.48
N ALA A 36 6.46 6.86 18.53
CA ALA A 36 6.44 8.06 17.67
C ALA A 36 6.46 7.73 16.16
N HIS A 37 6.84 6.50 15.80
CA HIS A 37 6.75 6.03 14.42
C HIS A 37 5.32 6.02 13.88
N PHE A 38 4.30 5.80 14.72
CA PHE A 38 2.90 5.92 14.31
C PHE A 38 2.57 7.34 13.86
N THR A 39 2.99 8.35 14.62
CA THR A 39 2.77 9.76 14.28
C THR A 39 3.39 10.12 12.93
N ARG A 40 4.61 9.64 12.66
CA ARG A 40 5.27 9.84 11.37
C ARG A 40 4.53 9.17 10.21
N MET A 41 4.10 7.92 10.40
CA MET A 41 3.32 7.21 9.38
C MET A 41 1.99 7.91 9.11
N GLN A 42 1.28 8.32 10.16
CA GLN A 42 0.01 9.04 10.04
C GLN A 42 0.17 10.39 9.32
N ALA A 43 1.24 11.14 9.63
CA ALA A 43 1.54 12.40 8.96
C ALA A 43 1.79 12.19 7.46
N GLY A 44 2.60 11.19 7.09
CA GLY A 44 2.87 10.85 5.69
C GLY A 44 1.59 10.45 4.92
N ILE A 45 0.72 9.65 5.55
CA ILE A 45 -0.59 9.29 4.97
C ILE A 45 -1.44 10.54 4.75
N ARG A 46 -1.53 11.44 5.75
CA ARG A 46 -2.33 12.67 5.63
C ARG A 46 -1.80 13.59 4.52
N THR A 47 -0.49 13.82 4.46
CA THR A 47 0.12 14.62 3.39
C THR A 47 -0.13 14.00 2.02
N TRP A 48 -0.05 12.68 1.89
CA TRP A 48 -0.38 12.02 0.64
C TRP A 48 -1.84 12.24 0.23
N MET A 49 -2.78 12.15 1.19
CA MET A 49 -4.20 12.42 0.95
C MET A 49 -4.51 13.89 0.64
N GLU A 50 -3.77 14.84 1.23
CA GLU A 50 -3.90 16.27 0.90
C GLU A 50 -3.52 16.53 -0.56
N LEU A 51 -2.54 15.79 -1.08
CA LEU A 51 -2.09 15.86 -2.47
C LEU A 51 -2.96 15.04 -3.45
N HIS A 52 -3.71 14.04 -2.96
CA HIS A 52 -4.47 13.09 -3.78
C HIS A 52 -5.92 13.00 -3.28
N ALA A 53 -6.86 13.58 -4.03
CA ALA A 53 -8.27 13.66 -3.64
C ALA A 53 -8.93 12.27 -3.45
N SER A 54 -9.57 12.11 -2.29
CA SER A 54 -10.38 11.01 -1.73
C SER A 54 -9.87 9.57 -1.85
N ILE A 55 -9.75 8.91 -0.70
CA ILE A 55 -9.50 7.47 -0.59
C ILE A 55 -10.65 6.67 -1.23
N GLU A 56 -11.90 7.15 -1.22
CA GLU A 56 -13.02 6.51 -1.90
C GLU A 56 -12.85 6.42 -3.43
N GLN A 57 -12.24 7.41 -4.10
CA GLN A 57 -11.93 7.30 -5.53
C GLN A 57 -10.83 6.28 -5.85
N LEU A 58 -10.01 5.93 -4.85
CA LEU A 58 -8.82 5.11 -5.02
C LEU A 58 -9.01 3.67 -4.51
N LYS A 59 -9.85 3.46 -3.50
CA LYS A 59 -10.33 2.14 -3.07
C LYS A 59 -11.12 1.51 -4.22
N GLY A 60 -10.56 0.47 -4.81
CA GLY A 60 -11.24 -0.34 -5.83
C GLY A 60 -10.83 -0.06 -7.28
N SER A 61 -10.07 1.00 -7.59
CA SER A 61 -9.50 1.22 -8.92
C SER A 61 -8.44 0.17 -9.32
N LEU A 62 -7.83 -0.46 -8.31
CA LEU A 62 -6.96 -1.62 -8.43
C LEU A 62 -7.62 -2.91 -7.92
N SER A 63 -8.95 -2.96 -7.75
CA SER A 63 -9.62 -4.22 -7.40
C SER A 63 -9.95 -5.01 -8.66
N ARG A 64 -9.82 -6.34 -8.60
CA ARG A 64 -10.10 -7.25 -9.73
C ARG A 64 -11.53 -7.09 -10.28
N GLU A 65 -12.48 -6.66 -9.45
CA GLU A 65 -13.89 -6.48 -9.83
C GLU A 65 -14.14 -5.27 -10.73
N ASN A 66 -13.21 -4.29 -10.79
CA ASN A 66 -13.40 -3.06 -11.58
C ASN A 66 -12.52 -3.02 -12.84
N CYS A 67 -11.89 -4.14 -13.23
CA CYS A 67 -11.07 -4.23 -14.43
C CYS A 67 -11.84 -4.96 -15.55
N PRO A 68 -12.15 -4.30 -16.69
CA PRO A 68 -12.88 -4.93 -17.79
C PRO A 68 -12.09 -6.06 -18.49
N ASP A 69 -10.78 -6.17 -18.24
CA ASP A 69 -9.95 -7.30 -18.69
C ASP A 69 -9.11 -7.87 -17.52
N PRO A 70 -9.59 -8.93 -16.86
CA PRO A 70 -8.87 -9.62 -15.78
C PRO A 70 -7.45 -10.07 -16.18
N SER A 71 -7.23 -10.39 -17.45
CA SER A 71 -5.92 -10.82 -17.96
C SER A 71 -4.91 -9.68 -18.06
N ALA A 72 -5.37 -8.45 -18.28
CA ALA A 72 -4.53 -7.25 -18.28
C ALA A 72 -4.13 -6.87 -16.84
N TYR A 73 -5.05 -7.01 -15.89
CA TYR A 73 -4.80 -6.78 -14.47
C TYR A 73 -3.76 -7.77 -13.90
N GLU A 74 -3.91 -9.07 -14.21
CA GLU A 74 -2.97 -10.11 -13.82
C GLU A 74 -1.59 -9.89 -14.46
N ARG A 75 -1.53 -9.53 -15.74
CA ARG A 75 -0.26 -9.21 -16.43
C ARG A 75 0.42 -7.97 -15.86
N ALA A 76 -0.32 -6.92 -15.54
CA ALA A 76 0.26 -5.70 -14.97
C ALA A 76 0.84 -5.95 -13.56
N ASN A 77 0.15 -6.74 -12.73
CA ASN A 77 0.65 -7.11 -11.41
C ASN A 77 1.80 -8.12 -11.47
N TYR A 78 1.76 -9.08 -12.40
CA TYR A 78 2.85 -10.02 -12.66
C TYR A 78 4.10 -9.31 -13.17
N MET A 79 3.96 -8.40 -14.15
CA MET A 79 5.06 -7.56 -14.64
C MET A 79 5.61 -6.64 -13.54
N ARG A 80 4.76 -6.02 -12.72
CA ARG A 80 5.22 -5.19 -11.59
C ARG A 80 5.97 -6.02 -10.55
N SER A 81 5.52 -7.25 -10.27
CA SER A 81 6.23 -8.17 -9.38
C SER A 81 7.59 -8.56 -9.93
N LEU A 82 7.68 -8.86 -11.23
CA LEU A 82 8.94 -9.20 -11.91
C LEU A 82 9.92 -8.02 -11.97
N ILE A 83 9.45 -6.82 -12.29
CA ILE A 83 10.26 -5.58 -12.30
C ILE A 83 10.71 -5.21 -10.88
N SER A 84 9.87 -5.45 -9.86
CA SER A 84 10.26 -5.26 -8.46
C SER A 84 11.24 -6.32 -7.94
N TYR A 85 11.33 -7.47 -8.62
CA TYR A 85 12.23 -8.57 -8.28
C TYR A 85 13.59 -8.49 -9.00
N THR A 86 13.73 -7.67 -10.05
CA THR A 86 15.04 -7.41 -10.67
C THR A 86 15.86 -6.42 -9.82
N GLY A 87 16.52 -6.97 -8.80
CA GLY A 87 17.96 -6.78 -8.58
C GLY A 87 18.42 -5.54 -7.81
N ARG A 88 18.52 -5.68 -6.48
CA ARG A 88 19.65 -5.12 -5.72
C ARG A 88 20.73 -6.18 -5.58
N PHE A 89 21.20 -6.72 -6.71
CA PHE A 89 22.39 -7.56 -6.88
C PHE A 89 22.86 -7.47 -8.34
N ILE A 90 23.29 -6.27 -8.72
CA ILE A 90 24.48 -6.00 -9.55
C ILE A 90 25.08 -4.71 -9.00
#